data_AF-A0A356M475-F1
#
_entry.id   AF-A0A356M475-F1
#
_cell.length_a   1.000
_cell.length_b   1.000
_cell.length_c   1.000
_cell.angle_alpha   90.00
_cell.angle_beta   90.00
_cell.angle_gamma   90.00
#
_symmetry.space_group_name_H-M   'P 1'
#
loop_
_entity.id
_entity.type
_entity.pdbx_description
1 polymer ?
#
loop_
_entity_poly.entity_id
_entity_poly.type
_entity_poly.pdbx_seq_one_letter_code
_entity_poly.pdbx_strand_id
1 'polypeptide(L)'
;MDWQQLIIQFQPLYFNEVMMFAPPREMEQAINTYNRAIFNLNHDSTDVAMIALRKLVATYPMFAQANLLLGCCQAQSGQYEDALEQFAHARLAGLPDEWQDQAQQMQTEAENQRRLRNQLLAGSSPDSRTSQQPPAAAAAGRISPDAFLEKSRRRGRVRMASAKERQAVIRQAENPEKEETVVKVSREPVEYLRLALPILAGLAAVILLFFAIFRWLPGLADGIRQRREASVRLEWLLDRLDTLSAQDQAVDSLLDEYQAFVQPSPMPSPSATEPANSEPAASTEPNVTASETAISVSPTPTDPSQPTAATTAPTAAPTPDPASVALQDASRLYLQAVNLQSSDLAAAAQNLLAARELLAGIPGETTAPDLAGNAATLRQDVESLITAIARNAAEVFRVQGMDLFNRQDYSAALPLFLTAYELYPKAYGGGVAYYCGRCYQLLGDYATAKPYYEFVIANFAGRDIAGSAAARLEQMGY
;
A
#
# COMPACT_ATOMS: atom_id res chain seq x y z
N MET A 1 34.90 5.70 9.37
CA MET A 1 33.82 5.99 8.39
C MET A 1 32.48 5.68 9.06
N ASP A 2 31.44 6.49 8.83
CA ASP A 2 30.10 6.21 9.37
C ASP A 2 29.30 5.39 8.35
N TRP A 3 29.20 4.07 8.58
CA TRP A 3 28.50 3.15 7.70
C TRP A 3 26.99 3.44 7.62
N GLN A 4 26.39 3.96 8.71
CA GLN A 4 24.97 4.26 8.73
C GLN A 4 24.65 5.43 7.80
N GLN A 5 25.49 6.47 7.81
CA GLN A 5 25.33 7.61 6.90
C GLN A 5 25.45 7.19 5.43
N LEU A 6 26.35 6.27 5.11
CA LEU A 6 26.50 5.75 3.74
C LEU A 6 25.29 4.95 3.29
N ILE A 7 24.71 4.13 4.16
CA ILE A 7 23.51 3.34 3.85
C ILE A 7 22.33 4.26 3.48
N ILE A 8 22.17 5.38 4.18
CA ILE A 8 21.10 6.35 3.93
C ILE A 8 21.27 7.08 2.58
N GLN A 9 22.49 7.14 2.02
CA GLN A 9 22.73 7.78 0.72
C GLN A 9 22.19 6.95 -0.45
N PHE A 10 21.98 5.64 -0.28
CA PHE A 10 21.44 4.80 -1.35
C PHE A 10 20.00 5.21 -1.69
N GLN A 11 19.77 5.52 -2.96
CA GLN A 11 18.47 5.90 -3.50
C GLN A 11 17.76 4.72 -4.17
N PRO A 12 16.42 4.75 -4.25
CA PRO A 12 15.67 3.84 -5.11
C PRO A 12 16.17 3.94 -6.56
N LEU A 13 16.30 2.78 -7.21
CA LEU A 13 16.75 2.68 -8.59
C LEU A 13 15.58 2.54 -9.56
N TYR A 14 15.75 3.09 -10.75
CA TYR A 14 14.87 2.88 -11.90
C TYR A 14 15.53 1.96 -12.95
N PHE A 15 14.71 1.35 -13.80
CA PHE A 15 15.15 0.34 -14.77
C PHE A 15 16.29 0.82 -15.70
N ASN A 16 16.28 2.10 -16.07
CA ASN A 16 17.24 2.73 -16.98
C ASN A 16 18.56 3.14 -16.30
N GLU A 17 18.65 3.08 -14.98
CA GLU A 17 19.84 3.48 -14.21
C GLU A 17 20.75 2.29 -13.89
N VAL A 18 20.29 1.07 -14.18
CA VAL A 18 20.98 -0.15 -13.82
C VAL A 18 21.51 -0.85 -15.07
N MET A 19 22.79 -1.22 -15.03
CA MET A 19 23.40 -2.02 -16.08
C MET A 19 22.70 -3.37 -16.17
N MET A 20 22.47 -3.85 -17.39
CA MET A 20 21.75 -5.10 -17.62
C MET A 20 22.49 -6.28 -16.97
N PHE A 21 21.87 -6.89 -15.95
CA PHE A 21 22.40 -8.06 -15.23
C PHE A 21 21.49 -9.31 -15.34
N ALA A 22 20.26 -9.12 -15.83
CA ALA A 22 19.24 -10.15 -16.00
C ALA A 22 18.27 -9.75 -17.12
N PRO A 23 17.41 -10.67 -17.61
CA PRO A 23 16.33 -10.33 -18.54
C PRO A 23 15.43 -9.20 -17.99
N PRO A 24 14.84 -8.35 -18.87
CA PRO A 24 14.12 -7.14 -18.43
C PRO A 24 13.07 -7.36 -17.33
N ARG A 25 12.27 -8.42 -17.45
CA ARG A 25 11.24 -8.76 -16.46
C ARG A 25 11.82 -9.12 -15.08
N GLU A 26 12.92 -9.85 -15.07
CA GLU A 26 13.61 -10.25 -13.82
C GLU A 26 14.34 -9.07 -13.20
N MET A 27 14.92 -8.20 -14.04
CA MET A 27 15.57 -6.97 -13.60
C MET A 27 14.59 -6.03 -12.90
N GLU A 28 13.38 -5.83 -13.44
CA GLU A 28 12.32 -5.05 -12.76
C GLU A 28 11.97 -5.64 -11.38
N GLN A 29 11.86 -6.96 -11.27
CA GLN A 29 11.57 -7.62 -9.98
C GLN A 29 12.72 -7.48 -8.98
N ALA A 30 13.96 -7.61 -9.46
CA ALA A 30 15.17 -7.43 -8.66
C ALA A 30 15.29 -5.99 -8.14
N ILE A 31 15.04 -5.00 -9.00
CA ILE A 31 15.04 -3.57 -8.65
C ILE A 31 13.94 -3.27 -7.63
N ASN A 32 12.72 -3.80 -7.81
CA ASN A 32 11.65 -3.62 -6.83
C ASN A 32 12.00 -4.21 -5.46
N THR A 33 12.66 -5.37 -5.44
CA THR A 33 13.12 -6.01 -4.19
C THR A 33 14.21 -5.18 -3.51
N TYR A 34 15.15 -4.63 -4.30
CA TYR A 34 16.18 -3.71 -3.83
C TYR A 34 15.58 -2.42 -3.24
N ASN A 35 14.64 -1.78 -3.94
CA ASN A 35 13.97 -0.55 -3.48
C ASN A 35 13.19 -0.80 -2.18
N ARG A 36 12.56 -1.98 -2.04
CA ARG A 36 11.91 -2.38 -0.79
C ARG A 36 12.93 -2.58 0.34
N ALA A 37 14.13 -3.09 0.04
CA ALA A 37 15.18 -3.23 1.04
C ALA A 37 15.67 -1.86 1.54
N ILE A 38 15.87 -0.88 0.65
CA ILE A 38 16.18 0.51 1.04
C ILE A 38 15.09 1.08 1.94
N PHE A 39 13.83 0.92 1.55
CA PHE A 39 12.70 1.38 2.37
C PHE A 39 12.77 0.78 3.77
N ASN A 40 13.00 -0.53 3.89
CA ASN A 40 13.10 -1.21 5.18
C ASN A 40 14.31 -0.76 6.01
N LEU A 41 15.45 -0.44 5.38
CA LEU A 41 16.63 0.10 6.07
C LEU A 41 16.36 1.47 6.69
N ASN A 42 15.53 2.29 6.05
CA ASN A 42 15.16 3.62 6.55
C ASN A 42 14.09 3.58 7.66
N HIS A 43 13.43 2.44 7.89
CA HIS A 43 12.34 2.26 8.86
C HIS A 43 12.69 1.21 9.94
N ASP A 44 13.96 1.19 10.38
CA ASP A 44 14.49 0.34 11.45
C ASP A 44 14.27 -1.17 11.27
N SER A 45 14.01 -1.62 10.05
CA SER A 45 13.76 -3.03 9.69
C SER A 45 14.97 -3.67 9.01
N THR A 46 16.16 -3.44 9.58
CA THR A 46 17.47 -3.82 9.00
C THR A 46 17.61 -5.32 8.75
N ASP A 47 17.14 -6.17 9.67
CA ASP A 47 17.24 -7.63 9.51
C ASP A 47 16.46 -8.14 8.30
N VAL A 48 15.24 -7.63 8.11
CA VAL A 48 14.38 -7.96 6.96
C VAL A 48 15.05 -7.50 5.66
N ALA A 49 15.61 -6.30 5.66
CA ALA A 49 16.35 -5.78 4.52
C ALA A 49 17.58 -6.64 4.18
N MET A 50 18.39 -7.01 5.18
CA MET A 50 19.57 -7.86 4.97
C MET A 50 19.21 -9.27 4.47
N ILE A 51 18.11 -9.85 4.93
CA ILE A 51 17.63 -11.15 4.40
C ILE A 51 17.25 -11.01 2.92
N ALA A 52 16.50 -9.94 2.58
CA ALA A 52 16.10 -9.68 1.20
C ALA A 52 17.32 -9.43 0.30
N LEU A 53 18.29 -8.61 0.74
CA LEU A 53 19.51 -8.30 0.01
C LEU A 53 20.40 -9.54 -0.18
N ARG A 54 20.57 -10.38 0.84
CA ARG A 54 21.33 -11.64 0.70
C ARG A 54 20.72 -12.56 -0.34
N LYS A 55 19.40 -12.74 -0.32
CA LYS A 55 18.69 -13.53 -1.33
C LYS A 55 18.87 -12.90 -2.72
N LEU A 56 18.77 -11.57 -2.81
CA LEU A 56 18.88 -10.84 -4.06
C LEU A 56 20.26 -11.00 -4.70
N VAL A 57 21.33 -10.80 -3.93
CA VAL A 57 22.71 -10.90 -4.41
C VAL A 57 23.08 -12.36 -4.74
N ALA A 58 22.58 -13.33 -3.98
CA ALA A 58 22.76 -14.75 -4.30
C ALA A 58 22.08 -15.14 -5.63
N THR A 59 20.94 -14.51 -5.95
CA THR A 59 20.19 -14.78 -7.18
C THR A 59 20.76 -14.01 -8.37
N TYR A 60 21.19 -12.75 -8.14
CA TYR A 60 21.73 -11.86 -9.16
C TYR A 60 23.09 -11.30 -8.73
N PRO A 61 24.18 -12.09 -8.84
CA PRO A 61 25.51 -11.67 -8.40
C PRO A 61 26.05 -10.44 -9.14
N MET A 62 25.57 -10.22 -10.38
CA MET A 62 25.94 -9.08 -11.23
C MET A 62 25.16 -7.80 -10.92
N PHE A 63 24.29 -7.79 -9.89
CA PHE A 63 23.62 -6.57 -9.47
C PHE A 63 24.54 -5.74 -8.57
N ALA A 64 25.35 -4.85 -9.18
CA ALA A 64 26.44 -4.14 -8.51
C ALA A 64 25.99 -3.31 -7.29
N GLN A 65 24.92 -2.53 -7.42
CA GLN A 65 24.40 -1.67 -6.35
C GLN A 65 23.86 -2.49 -5.17
N ALA A 66 23.23 -3.63 -5.43
CA ALA A 66 22.74 -4.53 -4.38
C ALA A 66 23.89 -5.15 -3.57
N ASN A 67 24.96 -5.57 -4.24
CA ASN A 67 26.18 -6.05 -3.59
C ASN A 67 26.80 -4.95 -2.71
N LEU A 68 26.91 -3.72 -3.23
CA LEU A 68 27.49 -2.59 -2.52
C LEU A 68 26.69 -2.26 -1.25
N LEU A 69 25.36 -2.19 -1.35
CA LEU A 69 24.47 -1.93 -0.22
C LEU A 69 24.54 -3.06 0.84
N LEU A 70 24.58 -4.32 0.41
CA LEU A 70 24.73 -5.46 1.32
C LEU A 70 26.07 -5.41 2.06
N GLY A 71 27.16 -5.09 1.35
CA GLY A 71 28.48 -4.93 1.95
C GLY A 71 28.52 -3.82 3.01
N CYS A 72 27.86 -2.70 2.77
CA CYS A 72 27.72 -1.62 3.77
C CYS A 72 26.96 -2.07 5.02
N CYS A 73 25.85 -2.81 4.85
CA CYS A 73 25.08 -3.37 5.97
C CYS A 73 25.91 -4.36 6.79
N GLN A 74 26.68 -5.23 6.12
CA GLN A 74 27.57 -6.18 6.78
C GLN A 74 28.70 -5.47 7.53
N ALA A 75 29.32 -4.45 6.93
CA ALA A 75 30.35 -3.64 7.59
C ALA A 75 29.79 -2.92 8.83
N GLN A 76 28.58 -2.38 8.76
CA GLN A 76 27.90 -1.79 9.93
C GLN A 76 27.71 -2.80 11.06
N SER A 77 27.40 -4.06 10.74
CA SER A 77 27.27 -5.15 11.72
C SER A 77 28.62 -5.75 12.19
N GLY A 78 29.75 -5.20 11.73
CA GLY A 78 31.10 -5.68 12.05
C GLY A 78 31.54 -6.93 11.29
N GLN A 79 30.77 -7.39 10.30
CA GLN A 79 31.09 -8.54 9.44
C GLN A 79 31.99 -8.11 8.27
N TYR A 80 33.21 -7.66 8.59
CA TYR A 80 34.11 -7.05 7.59
C TYR A 80 34.64 -8.03 6.54
N GLU A 81 34.69 -9.34 6.82
CA GLU A 81 35.14 -10.33 5.83
C GLU A 81 34.12 -10.48 4.71
N ASP A 82 32.86 -10.72 5.07
CA ASP A 82 31.76 -10.82 4.12
C ASP A 82 31.56 -9.50 3.36
N ALA A 83 31.67 -8.36 4.05
CA ALA A 83 31.55 -7.04 3.43
C ALA A 83 32.57 -6.83 2.29
N LEU A 84 33.83 -7.25 2.51
CA LEU A 84 34.89 -7.13 1.50
C LEU A 84 34.61 -8.01 0.28
N GLU A 85 34.05 -9.20 0.48
CA GLU A 85 33.62 -10.07 -0.61
C GLU A 85 32.52 -9.41 -1.45
N GLN A 86 31.50 -8.82 -0.80
CA GLN A 86 30.43 -8.11 -1.51
C GLN A 86 30.95 -6.90 -2.28
N PHE A 87 31.87 -6.12 -1.69
CA PHE A 87 32.48 -4.99 -2.40
C PHE A 87 33.31 -5.45 -3.61
N ALA A 88 33.96 -6.61 -3.55
CA ALA A 88 34.68 -7.17 -4.68
C ALA A 88 33.71 -7.59 -5.80
N HIS A 89 32.60 -8.23 -5.45
CA HIS A 89 31.54 -8.59 -6.40
C HIS A 89 30.91 -7.35 -7.06
N ALA A 90 30.61 -6.30 -6.29
CA ALA A 90 30.07 -5.06 -6.82
C ALA A 90 30.98 -4.45 -7.90
N ARG A 91 32.30 -4.44 -7.66
CA ARG A 91 33.27 -3.90 -8.62
C ARG A 91 33.40 -4.76 -9.87
N LEU A 92 33.36 -6.09 -9.73
CA LEU A 92 33.37 -7.02 -10.86
C LEU A 92 32.11 -6.88 -11.73
N ALA A 93 30.97 -6.57 -11.11
CA ALA A 93 29.71 -6.39 -11.78
C ALA A 93 29.62 -5.11 -12.62
N GLY A 94 30.48 -4.12 -12.36
CA GLY A 94 30.48 -2.82 -13.00
C GLY A 94 29.65 -1.80 -12.22
N LEU A 95 30.32 -0.88 -11.53
CA LEU A 95 29.69 0.19 -10.77
C LEU A 95 29.51 1.44 -11.63
N PRO A 96 28.42 2.21 -11.44
CA PRO A 96 28.32 3.57 -11.97
C PRO A 96 29.51 4.41 -11.49
N ASP A 97 29.98 5.35 -12.32
CA ASP A 97 31.18 6.16 -12.04
C ASP A 97 31.13 6.85 -10.67
N GLU A 98 29.94 7.29 -10.24
CA GLU A 98 29.69 7.90 -8.92
C GLU A 98 30.10 7.01 -7.74
N TRP A 99 29.95 5.69 -7.89
CA TRP A 99 30.19 4.73 -6.82
C TRP A 99 31.57 4.07 -6.88
N GLN A 100 32.33 4.24 -7.97
CA GLN A 100 33.64 3.59 -8.13
C GLN A 100 34.65 4.08 -7.08
N ASP A 101 34.79 5.40 -6.95
CA ASP A 101 35.70 6.02 -5.97
C ASP A 101 35.24 5.73 -4.52
N GLN A 102 33.93 5.81 -4.27
CA GLN A 102 33.37 5.54 -2.95
C GLN A 102 33.53 4.07 -2.55
N ALA A 103 33.31 3.12 -3.45
CA ALA A 103 33.49 1.69 -3.19
C ALA A 103 34.94 1.36 -2.82
N GLN A 104 35.92 2.02 -3.44
CA GLN A 104 37.33 1.85 -3.10
C GLN A 104 37.67 2.36 -1.69
N GLN A 105 37.07 3.48 -1.29
CA GLN A 105 37.19 4.00 0.08
C GLN A 105 36.55 3.06 1.09
N MET A 106 35.34 2.54 0.79
CA MET A 106 34.64 1.57 1.63
C MET A 106 35.47 0.29 1.82
N GLN A 107 36.07 -0.25 0.76
CA GLN A 107 36.95 -1.42 0.87
C GLN A 107 38.16 -1.15 1.78
N THR A 108 38.83 -0.01 1.57
CA THR A 108 40.02 0.34 2.35
C THR A 108 39.68 0.49 3.83
N GLU A 109 38.56 1.13 4.15
CA GLU A 109 38.09 1.27 5.52
C GLU A 109 37.71 -0.08 6.14
N ALA A 110 36.95 -0.91 5.44
CA ALA A 110 36.56 -2.24 5.92
C ALA A 110 37.80 -3.12 6.18
N GLU A 111 38.84 -3.04 5.34
CA GLU A 111 40.12 -3.70 5.59
C GLU A 111 40.81 -3.17 6.85
N ASN A 112 40.85 -1.86 7.04
CA ASN A 112 41.46 -1.24 8.21
C ASN A 112 40.74 -1.65 9.49
N GLN A 113 39.40 -1.62 9.50
CA GLN A 113 38.58 -2.04 10.64
C GLN A 113 38.73 -3.54 10.93
N ARG A 114 38.80 -4.38 9.89
CA ARG A 114 39.11 -5.82 10.04
C ARG A 114 40.48 -6.05 10.67
N ARG A 115 41.52 -5.36 10.18
CA ARG A 115 42.89 -5.47 10.72
C ARG A 115 42.93 -5.05 12.18
N LEU A 116 42.31 -3.92 12.52
CA LEU A 116 42.22 -3.43 13.90
C LEU A 116 41.50 -4.43 14.80
N ARG A 117 40.35 -4.97 14.36
CA ARG A 117 39.61 -6.00 15.10
C ARG A 117 40.47 -7.23 15.38
N ASN A 118 41.19 -7.71 14.37
CA ASN A 118 42.06 -8.88 14.50
C ASN A 118 43.25 -8.62 15.45
N GLN A 119 43.82 -7.40 15.45
CA GLN A 119 44.85 -7.01 16.41
C GLN A 119 44.33 -6.95 17.85
N LEU A 120 43.12 -6.44 18.06
CA LEU A 120 42.48 -6.41 19.39
C LEU A 120 42.20 -7.82 19.91
N LEU A 121 41.73 -8.72 19.05
CA LEU A 121 41.52 -10.14 19.36
C LEU A 121 42.84 -10.87 19.67
N ALA A 122 43.92 -10.54 18.95
CA ALA A 122 45.25 -11.11 19.20
C ALA A 122 45.90 -10.58 20.48
N GLY A 123 45.72 -9.28 20.79
CA GLY A 123 46.26 -8.63 21.97
C GLY A 123 45.58 -8.97 23.30
N SER A 124 44.44 -9.69 23.25
CA SER A 124 43.67 -10.13 24.43
C SER A 124 43.95 -11.60 24.83
N SER A 125 44.93 -12.27 24.20
CA SER A 125 45.46 -13.54 24.68
C SER A 125 46.42 -13.32 25.88
N PRO A 126 46.14 -13.85 27.08
CA PRO A 126 47.01 -13.72 28.23
C PRO A 126 48.07 -14.84 28.20
N ASP A 127 48.94 -14.86 27.20
CA ASP A 127 50.19 -15.63 27.28
C ASP A 127 51.12 -15.30 26.12
N SER A 128 52.04 -14.35 26.37
CA SER A 128 53.46 -14.59 26.13
C SER A 128 54.26 -13.38 26.62
N ARG A 129 54.88 -13.54 27.79
CA ARG A 129 56.00 -12.72 28.24
C ARG A 129 57.19 -12.89 27.30
N THR A 130 57.94 -11.79 27.15
CA THR A 130 59.38 -11.73 26.84
C THR A 130 59.85 -12.27 25.49
N SER A 131 60.16 -11.35 24.58
CA SER A 131 61.55 -11.20 24.13
C SER A 131 61.78 -9.80 23.56
N GLN A 132 63.00 -9.32 23.76
CA GLN A 132 63.46 -7.94 23.68
C GLN A 132 63.54 -7.41 22.23
N GLN A 133 63.34 -6.10 22.10
CA GLN A 133 63.73 -5.20 20.99
C GLN A 133 65.26 -5.21 20.69
N PRO A 134 65.80 -4.47 19.69
CA PRO A 134 65.51 -4.27 18.24
C PRO A 134 66.87 -4.22 17.44
N PRO A 135 67.15 -3.37 16.41
CA PRO A 135 66.52 -3.01 15.11
C PRO A 135 67.45 -3.27 13.88
N ALA A 136 67.01 -2.81 12.68
CA ALA A 136 67.82 -2.25 11.57
C ALA A 136 67.90 -3.02 10.22
N ALA A 137 67.32 -2.35 9.21
CA ALA A 137 67.88 -1.97 7.90
C ALA A 137 68.73 -2.94 7.05
N ALA A 138 68.32 -2.97 5.77
CA ALA A 138 69.14 -3.06 4.55
C ALA A 138 69.92 -4.36 4.26
N ALA A 139 69.59 -5.02 3.14
CA ALA A 139 70.48 -5.06 1.97
C ALA A 139 69.92 -6.00 0.88
N ALA A 140 70.29 -5.66 -0.34
CA ALA A 140 69.90 -6.22 -1.62
C ALA A 140 70.24 -7.71 -1.83
N GLY A 141 69.39 -8.34 -2.65
CA GLY A 141 69.81 -9.11 -3.84
C GLY A 141 70.39 -10.50 -3.64
N ARG A 142 69.67 -11.53 -4.14
CA ARG A 142 70.14 -12.38 -5.26
C ARG A 142 69.04 -13.38 -5.67
N ILE A 143 69.00 -13.64 -6.96
CA ILE A 143 68.01 -14.40 -7.70
C ILE A 143 68.50 -15.84 -7.93
N SER A 144 67.55 -16.79 -7.86
CA SER A 144 67.46 -18.08 -8.59
C SER A 144 68.22 -19.32 -8.09
N PRO A 145 67.85 -20.54 -8.56
CA PRO A 145 66.57 -21.25 -8.36
C PRO A 145 66.84 -22.73 -7.98
N ASP A 146 65.82 -23.59 -7.98
CA ASP A 146 65.92 -25.07 -7.89
C ASP A 146 66.47 -25.69 -6.59
N ALA A 147 65.54 -26.11 -5.74
CA ALA A 147 65.44 -27.52 -5.37
C ALA A 147 64.07 -27.79 -4.75
N PHE A 148 63.16 -28.26 -5.60
CA PHE A 148 62.23 -29.33 -5.25
C PHE A 148 62.85 -30.27 -4.20
N LEU A 149 62.11 -30.54 -3.12
CA LEU A 149 61.89 -31.89 -2.57
C LEU A 149 61.03 -31.77 -1.31
N GLU A 150 59.72 -31.84 -1.56
CA GLU A 150 58.74 -32.64 -0.83
C GLU A 150 59.32 -33.48 0.33
N LYS A 151 58.92 -33.18 1.57
CA LYS A 151 59.03 -34.12 2.69
C LYS A 151 57.70 -34.23 3.42
N SER A 152 57.03 -35.32 3.09
CA SER A 152 55.79 -35.81 3.66
C SER A 152 55.89 -36.10 5.17
N ARG A 153 54.71 -36.01 5.80
CA ARG A 153 54.44 -36.15 7.22
C ARG A 153 54.99 -37.45 7.83
N ARG A 154 55.46 -37.32 9.07
CA ARG A 154 55.86 -38.41 9.98
C ARG A 154 54.76 -39.47 10.12
N ARG A 155 55.09 -40.74 9.86
CA ARG A 155 54.27 -41.92 10.19
C ARG A 155 54.25 -42.17 11.70
N GLY A 156 53.07 -42.11 12.31
CA GLY A 156 52.80 -42.69 13.63
C GLY A 156 52.60 -44.20 13.51
N ARG A 157 53.20 -44.98 14.41
CA ARG A 157 53.11 -46.46 14.43
C ARG A 157 51.66 -46.90 14.65
N VAL A 158 51.15 -47.74 13.74
CA VAL A 158 49.86 -48.43 13.89
C VAL A 158 50.05 -49.57 14.90
N ARG A 159 49.32 -49.52 16.03
CA ARG A 159 49.18 -50.67 16.94
C ARG A 159 48.13 -51.59 16.33
N MET A 160 48.49 -52.84 16.09
CA MET A 160 47.52 -53.87 15.69
C MET A 160 46.63 -54.24 16.88
N ALA A 161 45.34 -54.46 16.60
CA ALA A 161 44.35 -54.92 17.59
C ALA A 161 44.81 -56.23 18.26
N SER A 162 44.64 -56.27 19.58
CA SER A 162 45.09 -57.37 20.45
C SER A 162 44.34 -58.67 20.13
N ALA A 163 44.96 -59.83 20.38
CA ALA A 163 44.36 -61.13 20.11
C ALA A 163 42.98 -61.32 20.78
N LYS A 164 42.75 -60.67 21.93
CA LYS A 164 41.43 -60.63 22.59
C LYS A 164 40.39 -59.84 21.81
N GLU A 165 40.76 -58.74 21.16
CA GLU A 165 39.85 -57.90 20.37
C GLU A 165 39.43 -58.62 19.08
N ARG A 166 40.36 -59.35 18.45
CA ARG A 166 40.03 -60.18 17.27
C ARG A 166 39.05 -61.30 17.62
N GLN A 167 39.23 -61.93 18.77
CA GLN A 167 38.37 -63.03 19.21
C GLN A 167 37.00 -62.56 19.69
N ALA A 168 36.90 -61.31 20.20
CA ALA A 168 35.62 -60.69 20.52
C ALA A 168 34.79 -60.39 19.27
N VAL A 169 35.42 -59.89 18.20
CA VAL A 169 34.75 -59.61 16.92
C VAL A 169 34.26 -60.89 16.25
N ILE A 170 35.03 -61.99 16.31
CA ILE A 170 34.60 -63.29 15.79
C ILE A 170 33.40 -63.84 16.57
N ARG A 171 33.41 -63.71 17.90
CA ARG A 171 32.30 -64.16 18.75
C ARG A 171 31.02 -63.34 18.55
N GLN A 172 31.16 -62.09 18.10
CA GLN A 172 30.04 -61.18 17.80
C GLN A 172 29.47 -61.38 16.38
N ALA A 173 30.23 -62.00 15.48
CA ALA A 173 29.75 -62.38 14.14
C ALA A 173 28.96 -63.70 14.13
N GLU A 174 29.15 -64.57 15.14
CA GLU A 174 28.54 -65.90 15.20
C GLU A 174 27.12 -65.94 15.80
N ASN A 175 26.65 -64.89 16.50
CA ASN A 175 25.30 -64.87 17.07
C ASN A 175 24.71 -63.44 17.11
N PRO A 176 23.88 -63.04 16.13
CA PRO A 176 23.21 -61.75 16.14
C PRO A 176 21.90 -61.85 16.95
N GLU A 177 21.99 -61.82 18.28
CA GLU A 177 20.80 -61.57 19.11
C GLU A 177 20.51 -60.06 19.14
N LYS A 178 19.31 -59.70 18.68
CA LYS A 178 18.78 -58.33 18.73
C LYS A 178 18.34 -58.03 20.16
N GLU A 179 19.17 -57.33 20.93
CA GLU A 179 18.73 -56.68 22.16
C GLU A 179 18.44 -55.20 21.89
N GLU A 180 17.15 -54.85 21.90
CA GLU A 180 16.70 -53.45 21.94
C GLU A 180 17.03 -52.87 23.32
N THR A 181 18.03 -52.00 23.38
CA THR A 181 18.41 -51.29 24.60
C THR A 181 17.53 -50.05 24.76
N VAL A 182 16.54 -50.13 25.65
CA VAL A 182 15.78 -48.96 26.10
C VAL A 182 16.66 -48.10 27.00
N VAL A 183 17.34 -47.13 26.41
CA VAL A 183 18.08 -46.09 27.13
C VAL A 183 17.10 -45.05 27.65
N LYS A 184 16.85 -45.07 28.96
CA LYS A 184 16.09 -44.01 29.64
C LYS A 184 16.99 -42.78 29.76
N VAL A 185 16.93 -41.89 28.76
CA VAL A 185 17.65 -40.62 28.75
C VAL A 185 16.98 -39.69 29.79
N SER A 186 17.65 -39.47 30.92
CA SER A 186 17.25 -38.44 31.88
C SER A 186 17.59 -37.07 31.28
N ARG A 187 16.57 -36.28 30.92
CA ARG A 187 16.73 -34.93 30.36
C ARG A 187 17.51 -34.03 31.33
N GLU A 188 18.50 -33.32 30.81
CA GLU A 188 19.32 -32.37 31.58
C GLU A 188 18.49 -31.12 31.96
N PRO A 189 18.72 -30.52 33.15
CA PRO A 189 17.94 -29.36 33.63
C PRO A 189 17.95 -28.16 32.69
N VAL A 190 18.97 -28.06 31.82
CA VAL A 190 19.11 -26.99 30.82
C VAL A 190 18.09 -27.10 29.68
N GLU A 191 17.62 -28.32 29.35
CA GLU A 191 16.59 -28.51 28.31
C GLU A 191 15.22 -28.02 28.76
N TYR A 192 14.88 -28.22 30.04
CA TYR A 192 13.67 -27.66 30.63
C TYR A 192 13.71 -26.13 30.64
N LEU A 193 14.88 -25.55 30.89
CA LEU A 193 15.06 -24.10 30.91
C LEU A 193 14.87 -23.49 29.50
N ARG A 194 15.37 -24.15 28.45
CA ARG A 194 15.19 -23.72 27.06
C ARG A 194 13.72 -23.76 26.61
N LEU A 195 12.95 -24.74 27.07
CA LEU A 195 11.53 -24.84 26.75
C LEU A 195 10.69 -23.86 27.59
N ALA A 196 11.06 -23.64 28.86
CA ALA A 196 10.33 -22.77 29.78
C ALA A 196 10.50 -21.27 29.47
N LEU A 197 11.68 -20.85 29.00
CA LEU A 197 11.99 -19.44 28.71
C LEU A 197 11.01 -18.76 27.72
N PRO A 198 10.68 -19.33 26.54
CA PRO A 198 9.74 -18.71 25.61
C PRO A 198 8.31 -18.70 26.17
N ILE A 199 7.92 -19.72 26.94
CA ILE A 199 6.59 -19.80 27.57
C ILE A 199 6.44 -18.67 28.60
N LEU A 200 7.46 -18.45 29.44
CA LEU A 200 7.49 -17.38 30.42
C LEU A 200 7.50 -15.99 29.77
N ALA A 201 8.24 -15.82 28.68
CA ALA A 201 8.26 -14.58 27.91
C ALA A 201 6.88 -14.27 27.29
N GLY A 202 6.21 -15.29 26.74
CA GLY A 202 4.83 -15.16 26.23
C GLY A 202 3.84 -14.77 27.33
N LEU A 203 3.93 -15.40 28.51
CA LEU A 203 3.09 -15.07 29.66
C LEU A 203 3.31 -13.63 30.14
N ALA A 204 4.56 -13.17 30.19
CA ALA A 204 4.88 -11.79 30.54
C ALA A 204 4.33 -10.78 29.52
N ALA A 205 4.39 -11.09 28.22
CA ALA A 205 3.82 -10.25 27.17
C ALA A 205 2.29 -10.13 27.29
N VAL A 206 1.59 -11.23 27.61
CA VAL A 206 0.14 -11.23 27.84
C VAL A 206 -0.23 -10.37 29.05
N ILE A 207 0.54 -10.46 30.15
CA ILE A 207 0.34 -9.63 31.34
C ILE A 207 0.55 -8.15 31.03
N LEU A 208 1.61 -7.81 30.27
CA LEU A 208 1.87 -6.43 29.84
C LEU A 208 0.77 -5.89 28.93
N LEU A 209 0.24 -6.72 28.02
CA LEU A 209 -0.87 -6.36 27.14
C LEU A 209 -2.15 -6.13 27.95
N PHE A 210 -2.44 -6.98 28.93
CA PHE A 210 -3.57 -6.80 29.83
C PHE A 210 -3.43 -5.52 30.68
N PHE A 211 -2.21 -5.24 31.17
CA PHE A 211 -1.93 -4.00 31.90
C PHE A 211 -2.06 -2.77 31.01
N ALA A 212 -1.55 -2.81 29.77
CA ALA A 212 -1.71 -1.73 28.79
C ALA A 212 -3.20 -1.48 28.50
N ILE A 213 -3.99 -2.54 28.32
CA ILE A 213 -5.43 -2.42 28.11
C ILE A 213 -6.11 -1.75 29.31
N PHE A 214 -5.93 -2.26 30.52
CA PHE A 214 -6.59 -1.71 31.71
C PHE A 214 -6.11 -0.30 32.10
N ARG A 215 -4.86 0.03 31.78
CA ARG A 215 -4.23 1.31 32.14
C ARG A 215 -4.50 2.41 31.11
N TRP A 216 -4.59 2.08 29.81
CA TRP A 216 -4.65 3.07 28.72
C TRP A 216 -6.01 3.13 27.99
N LEU A 217 -6.87 2.11 28.02
CA LEU A 217 -8.22 2.21 27.45
C LEU A 217 -9.12 3.29 28.07
N PRO A 218 -9.12 3.57 29.40
CA PRO A 218 -10.07 4.55 29.93
C PRO A 218 -9.86 5.95 29.36
N GLY A 219 -8.62 6.34 29.00
CA GLY A 219 -8.35 7.66 28.41
C GLY A 219 -8.77 7.83 26.95
N LEU A 220 -8.94 6.74 26.19
CA LEU A 220 -9.44 6.78 24.80
C LEU A 220 -10.97 6.89 24.75
N ALA A 221 -11.66 6.34 25.75
CA ALA A 221 -13.12 6.44 25.85
C ALA A 221 -13.60 7.86 26.19
N ASP A 222 -12.79 8.65 26.89
CA ASP A 222 -13.12 10.02 27.27
C ASP A 222 -13.24 10.95 26.05
N GLY A 223 -12.37 10.80 25.04
CA GLY A 223 -12.45 11.57 23.80
C GLY A 223 -13.71 11.26 22.97
N ILE A 224 -14.14 10.00 22.95
CA ILE A 224 -15.36 9.57 22.25
C ILE A 224 -16.60 10.10 22.98
N ARG A 225 -16.61 10.03 24.32
CA ARG A 225 -17.69 10.59 25.15
C ARG A 225 -17.79 12.11 25.00
N GLN A 226 -16.66 12.80 25.00
CA GLN A 226 -16.62 14.26 24.86
C GLN A 226 -17.11 14.74 23.49
N ARG A 227 -16.77 14.01 22.41
CA ARG A 227 -17.33 14.28 21.07
C ARG A 227 -18.84 14.04 21.00
N ARG A 228 -19.32 12.97 21.62
CA ARG A 228 -20.75 12.63 21.68
C ARG A 228 -21.54 13.63 22.53
N GLU A 229 -20.95 14.11 23.62
CA GLU A 229 -21.54 15.19 24.43
C GLU A 229 -21.56 16.52 23.67
N ALA A 230 -20.51 16.84 22.90
CA ALA A 230 -20.46 18.05 22.09
C ALA A 230 -21.53 18.04 20.98
N SER A 231 -21.74 16.90 20.30
CA SER A 231 -22.79 16.77 19.28
C SER A 231 -24.18 16.88 19.89
N VAL A 232 -24.43 16.24 21.03
CA VAL A 232 -25.73 16.30 21.73
C VAL A 232 -26.01 17.72 22.26
N ARG A 233 -24.99 18.43 22.78
CA ARG A 233 -25.14 19.82 23.23
C ARG A 233 -25.39 20.77 22.06
N LEU A 234 -24.76 20.54 20.91
CA LEU A 234 -25.00 21.31 19.69
C LEU A 234 -26.43 21.11 19.18
N GLU A 235 -26.88 19.86 19.10
CA GLU A 235 -28.24 19.51 18.68
C GLU A 235 -29.29 20.13 19.62
N TRP A 236 -29.07 20.04 20.94
CA TRP A 236 -29.92 20.69 21.93
C TRP A 236 -29.91 22.23 21.81
N LEU A 237 -28.75 22.83 21.54
CA LEU A 237 -28.65 24.29 21.35
C LEU A 237 -29.39 24.76 20.11
N LEU A 238 -29.30 24.00 19.01
CA LEU A 238 -30.00 24.32 17.77
C LEU A 238 -31.51 24.19 17.94
N ASP A 239 -32.00 23.11 18.56
CA ASP A 239 -33.41 22.94 18.92
C ASP A 239 -33.90 24.07 19.85
N ARG A 240 -33.08 24.44 20.84
CA ARG A 240 -33.43 25.53 21.75
C ARG A 240 -33.48 26.89 21.05
N LEU A 241 -32.55 27.18 20.15
CA LEU A 241 -32.56 28.42 19.36
C LEU A 241 -33.75 28.46 18.40
N ASP A 242 -34.13 27.33 17.81
CA ASP A 242 -35.30 27.22 16.93
C ASP A 242 -36.61 27.50 17.69
N THR A 243 -36.72 27.04 18.94
CA THR A 243 -37.88 27.43 19.77
C THR A 243 -37.92 28.92 20.14
N LEU A 244 -36.78 29.61 20.12
CA LEU A 244 -36.65 31.02 20.49
C LEU A 244 -36.71 31.96 19.28
N SER A 245 -36.36 31.50 18.08
CA SER A 245 -36.49 32.28 16.83
C SER A 245 -37.94 32.67 16.57
N ALA A 246 -38.90 31.84 17.01
CA ALA A 246 -40.33 32.17 16.97
C ALA A 246 -40.74 33.41 17.80
N GLN A 247 -39.88 33.89 18.71
CA GLN A 247 -40.16 35.03 19.60
C GLN A 247 -39.19 36.20 19.40
N ASP A 248 -37.99 35.97 18.86
CA ASP A 248 -36.94 36.99 18.70
C ASP A 248 -36.31 36.93 17.30
N GLN A 249 -36.54 38.00 16.53
CA GLN A 249 -36.05 38.16 15.15
C GLN A 249 -34.52 38.15 15.05
N ALA A 250 -33.80 38.55 16.11
CA ALA A 250 -32.35 38.50 16.10
C ALA A 250 -31.83 37.05 16.14
N VAL A 251 -32.52 36.15 16.85
CA VAL A 251 -32.18 34.73 16.96
C VAL A 251 -32.45 34.00 15.64
N ASP A 252 -33.54 34.37 14.97
CA ASP A 252 -33.90 33.86 13.64
C ASP A 252 -32.79 34.18 12.60
N SER A 253 -32.32 35.43 12.57
CA SER A 253 -31.24 35.84 11.66
C SER A 253 -29.90 35.11 11.89
N LEU A 254 -29.60 34.77 13.14
CA LEU A 254 -28.38 34.03 13.50
C LEU A 254 -28.48 32.54 13.10
N LEU A 255 -29.67 31.96 13.19
CA LEU A 255 -29.95 30.60 12.71
C LEU A 255 -29.80 30.51 11.19
N ASP A 256 -30.33 31.49 10.45
CA ASP A 256 -30.18 31.56 8.99
C ASP A 256 -28.72 31.71 8.56
N GLU A 257 -27.95 32.57 9.23
CA GLU A 257 -26.52 32.75 8.95
C GLU A 257 -25.73 31.47 9.23
N TYR A 258 -26.03 30.79 10.35
CA TYR A 258 -25.43 29.50 10.68
C TYR A 258 -25.80 28.42 9.65
N GLN A 259 -27.06 28.33 9.22
CA GLN A 259 -27.51 27.37 8.22
C GLN A 259 -26.87 27.63 6.85
N ALA A 260 -26.74 28.89 6.44
CA ALA A 260 -26.05 29.28 5.20
C ALA A 260 -24.54 29.00 5.24
N PHE A 261 -23.93 29.05 6.43
CA PHE A 261 -22.54 28.67 6.63
C PHE A 261 -22.32 27.14 6.54
N VAL A 262 -23.26 26.35 7.08
CA VAL A 262 -23.20 24.88 7.09
C VAL A 262 -23.63 24.27 5.73
N GLN A 263 -24.51 24.94 4.98
CA GLN A 263 -24.93 24.54 3.64
C GLN A 263 -24.49 25.57 2.58
N PRO A 264 -23.37 25.37 1.87
CA PRO A 264 -23.13 26.10 0.63
C PRO A 264 -24.19 25.66 -0.40
N SER A 265 -24.99 26.63 -0.86
CA SER A 265 -26.24 26.47 -1.61
C SER A 265 -26.27 25.36 -2.67
N PRO A 266 -27.30 24.50 -2.71
CA PRO A 266 -27.66 23.76 -3.92
C PRO A 266 -28.37 24.72 -4.90
N MET A 267 -27.94 24.74 -6.16
CA MET A 267 -28.69 25.39 -7.25
C MET A 267 -30.01 24.64 -7.52
N PRO A 268 -31.07 25.35 -7.97
CA PRO A 268 -32.46 24.89 -7.86
C PRO A 268 -32.93 24.11 -9.10
N SER A 269 -33.79 23.12 -8.89
CA SER A 269 -34.82 22.62 -9.81
C SER A 269 -35.75 21.64 -9.08
N PRO A 270 -36.95 21.32 -9.60
CA PRO A 270 -38.13 22.16 -9.66
C PRO A 270 -39.28 21.56 -8.82
N SER A 271 -40.27 22.40 -8.49
CA SER A 271 -41.52 21.96 -7.86
C SER A 271 -42.26 20.92 -8.72
N ALA A 272 -42.52 19.76 -8.15
CA ALA A 272 -43.74 18.99 -8.39
C ALA A 272 -44.07 18.14 -7.16
N THR A 273 -45.04 18.64 -6.43
CA THR A 273 -45.97 17.97 -5.52
C THR A 273 -46.16 16.47 -5.82
N GLU A 274 -45.84 15.61 -4.84
CA GLU A 274 -46.47 14.30 -4.71
C GLU A 274 -47.74 14.43 -3.84
N PRO A 275 -48.81 13.67 -4.13
CA PRO A 275 -50.10 13.87 -3.51
C PRO A 275 -50.22 13.15 -2.16
N ALA A 276 -50.74 13.85 -1.17
CA ALA A 276 -51.27 13.24 0.04
C ALA A 276 -52.62 12.58 -0.25
N ASN A 277 -52.69 11.30 0.09
CA ASN A 277 -53.88 10.47 0.14
C ASN A 277 -54.76 10.92 1.32
N SER A 278 -56.08 11.10 1.13
CA SER A 278 -57.18 10.75 2.07
C SER A 278 -58.54 11.26 1.55
N GLU A 279 -59.37 10.31 1.10
CA GLU A 279 -60.85 10.20 1.17
C GLU A 279 -61.77 11.43 0.96
N PRO A 280 -62.87 11.29 0.19
CA PRO A 280 -64.03 10.56 0.74
C PRO A 280 -64.80 9.65 -0.24
N ALA A 281 -65.50 8.72 0.38
CA ALA A 281 -66.55 7.88 -0.17
C ALA A 281 -67.68 8.67 -0.84
N ALA A 282 -68.14 8.20 -2.00
CA ALA A 282 -69.52 7.74 -2.25
C ALA A 282 -69.76 7.57 -3.77
N SER A 283 -70.22 6.38 -4.15
CA SER A 283 -71.16 6.00 -5.23
C SER A 283 -71.45 7.08 -6.30
N THR A 284 -71.46 6.85 -7.61
CA THR A 284 -72.15 5.78 -8.37
C THR A 284 -71.81 5.99 -9.86
N GLU A 285 -71.53 4.92 -10.60
CA GLU A 285 -71.61 4.84 -12.08
C GLU A 285 -73.10 4.83 -12.55
N PRO A 286 -73.44 4.81 -13.87
CA PRO A 286 -72.71 5.25 -15.08
C PRO A 286 -73.62 5.92 -16.16
N ASN A 287 -72.98 6.31 -17.27
CA ASN A 287 -73.38 6.04 -18.67
C ASN A 287 -74.13 7.07 -19.54
N VAL A 288 -73.58 7.22 -20.76
CA VAL A 288 -74.05 7.62 -22.12
C VAL A 288 -75.18 8.65 -22.29
N THR A 289 -75.01 9.58 -23.25
CA THR A 289 -75.75 9.61 -24.55
C THR A 289 -75.51 10.93 -25.29
N ALA A 290 -75.34 10.81 -26.61
CA ALA A 290 -75.15 11.86 -27.60
C ALA A 290 -76.41 12.71 -27.86
N SER A 291 -76.22 13.92 -28.42
CA SER A 291 -77.02 14.60 -29.48
C SER A 291 -76.60 16.07 -29.56
N GLU A 292 -76.00 16.55 -30.65
CA GLU A 292 -76.63 17.07 -31.89
C GLU A 292 -77.19 18.52 -31.79
N THR A 293 -76.57 19.40 -32.61
CA THR A 293 -77.22 20.31 -33.57
C THR A 293 -77.51 21.79 -33.25
N ALA A 294 -77.16 22.61 -34.27
CA ALA A 294 -77.60 23.96 -34.67
C ALA A 294 -76.90 25.17 -34.02
N ILE A 295 -75.95 25.84 -34.71
CA ILE A 295 -76.09 26.85 -35.79
C ILE A 295 -76.70 28.18 -35.32
N SER A 296 -75.89 29.25 -35.35
CA SER A 296 -76.31 30.56 -35.89
C SER A 296 -75.09 31.39 -36.33
N VAL A 297 -75.31 32.24 -37.32
CA VAL A 297 -74.40 32.67 -38.39
C VAL A 297 -74.30 34.21 -38.42
N SER A 298 -73.07 34.75 -38.44
CA SER A 298 -72.61 36.01 -39.12
C SER A 298 -73.20 37.40 -38.71
N PRO A 299 -72.73 38.56 -39.27
CA PRO A 299 -71.36 39.01 -39.59
C PRO A 299 -71.05 40.54 -39.32
N THR A 300 -69.75 40.92 -39.20
CA THR A 300 -69.04 42.11 -39.82
C THR A 300 -69.50 43.57 -39.49
N PRO A 301 -68.72 44.70 -39.68
CA PRO A 301 -67.31 44.94 -40.12
C PRO A 301 -66.43 45.87 -39.24
N THR A 302 -65.11 45.71 -39.43
CA THR A 302 -64.05 46.70 -39.76
C THR A 302 -64.21 48.21 -39.47
N ASP A 303 -63.29 48.81 -38.69
CA ASP A 303 -62.33 49.83 -39.18
C ASP A 303 -61.14 50.05 -38.19
N PRO A 304 -59.94 50.44 -38.67
CA PRO A 304 -58.68 50.45 -37.93
C PRO A 304 -58.33 51.85 -37.39
N SER A 305 -57.48 51.91 -36.35
CA SER A 305 -56.33 52.84 -36.26
C SER A 305 -55.72 52.88 -34.85
N GLN A 306 -54.40 52.73 -34.84
CA GLN A 306 -53.41 53.27 -33.88
C GLN A 306 -53.10 52.54 -32.55
N PRO A 307 -51.85 52.69 -32.05
CA PRO A 307 -51.00 51.58 -31.66
C PRO A 307 -50.81 51.52 -30.16
N THR A 308 -51.15 50.40 -29.54
CA THR A 308 -50.88 50.21 -28.11
C THR A 308 -49.54 49.52 -27.95
N ALA A 309 -48.66 50.20 -27.20
CA ALA A 309 -47.31 49.83 -26.88
C ALA A 309 -47.20 48.33 -26.51
N ALA A 310 -46.24 47.66 -27.15
CA ALA A 310 -45.77 46.36 -26.74
C ALA A 310 -45.16 46.49 -25.33
N THR A 311 -45.95 46.25 -24.30
CA THR A 311 -45.43 45.78 -23.02
C THR A 311 -44.90 44.37 -23.29
N THR A 312 -43.60 44.27 -23.53
CA THR A 312 -42.88 43.00 -23.50
C THR A 312 -43.06 42.42 -22.10
N ALA A 313 -44.05 41.54 -21.95
CA ALA A 313 -44.03 40.55 -20.90
C ALA A 313 -42.68 39.82 -21.02
N PRO A 314 -41.92 39.65 -19.92
CA PRO A 314 -40.70 38.86 -19.98
C PRO A 314 -41.09 37.46 -20.41
N THR A 315 -40.72 37.11 -21.64
CA THR A 315 -40.73 35.75 -22.16
C THR A 315 -40.03 34.89 -21.12
N ALA A 316 -40.80 34.04 -20.42
CA ALA A 316 -40.23 33.02 -19.55
C ALA A 316 -39.20 32.26 -20.39
N ALA A 317 -37.92 32.37 -20.02
CA ALA A 317 -36.86 31.64 -20.68
C ALA A 317 -37.25 30.15 -20.70
N PRO A 318 -37.06 29.43 -21.82
CA PRO A 318 -37.34 28.00 -21.85
C PRO A 318 -36.53 27.35 -20.74
N THR A 319 -37.20 26.67 -19.81
CA THR A 319 -36.55 25.84 -18.80
C THR A 319 -35.64 24.86 -19.56
N PRO A 320 -34.31 24.92 -19.36
CA PRO A 320 -33.40 24.09 -20.13
C PRO A 320 -33.68 22.61 -19.85
N ASP A 321 -33.62 21.78 -20.90
CA ASP A 321 -33.81 20.33 -20.80
C ASP A 321 -32.82 19.78 -19.75
N PRO A 322 -33.27 19.07 -18.70
CA PRO A 322 -32.39 18.52 -17.67
C PRO A 322 -31.25 17.65 -18.25
N ALA A 323 -31.48 16.96 -19.36
CA ALA A 323 -30.44 16.18 -20.03
C ALA A 323 -29.36 17.09 -20.66
N SER A 324 -29.76 18.25 -21.19
CA SER A 324 -28.83 19.24 -21.72
C SER A 324 -27.99 19.90 -20.62
N VAL A 325 -28.57 20.16 -19.45
CA VAL A 325 -27.86 20.71 -18.28
C VAL A 325 -26.84 19.70 -17.76
N ALA A 326 -27.25 18.44 -17.56
CA ALA A 326 -26.35 17.39 -17.11
C ALA A 326 -25.18 17.16 -18.10
N LEU A 327 -25.42 17.30 -19.41
CA LEU A 327 -24.37 17.24 -20.43
C LEU A 327 -23.38 18.43 -20.30
N GLN A 328 -23.86 19.64 -20.02
CA GLN A 328 -22.99 20.80 -19.79
C GLN A 328 -22.14 20.63 -18.52
N ASP A 329 -22.71 20.12 -17.44
CA ASP A 329 -21.98 19.87 -16.19
C ASP A 329 -20.93 18.78 -16.36
N ALA A 330 -21.26 17.68 -17.05
CA ALA A 330 -20.30 16.63 -17.39
C ALA A 330 -19.13 17.18 -18.24
N SER A 331 -19.42 18.05 -19.20
CA SER A 331 -18.39 18.72 -20.01
C SER A 331 -17.48 19.60 -19.17
N ARG A 332 -18.04 20.38 -18.22
CA ARG A 332 -17.25 21.22 -17.32
C ARG A 332 -16.29 20.38 -16.47
N LEU A 333 -16.77 19.27 -15.91
CA LEU A 333 -15.96 18.34 -15.14
C LEU A 333 -14.86 17.70 -16.00
N TYR A 334 -15.17 17.29 -17.22
CA TYR A 334 -14.19 16.78 -18.18
C TYR A 334 -13.08 17.80 -18.47
N LEU A 335 -13.43 19.06 -18.75
CA LEU A 335 -12.44 20.12 -19.00
C LEU A 335 -11.58 20.42 -17.77
N GLN A 336 -12.17 20.41 -16.57
CA GLN A 336 -11.41 20.51 -15.32
C GLN A 336 -10.43 19.36 -15.15
N ALA A 337 -10.85 18.13 -15.45
CA ALA A 337 -9.96 16.97 -15.39
C ALA A 337 -8.79 17.05 -16.38
N VAL A 338 -9.04 17.51 -17.62
CA VAL A 338 -7.99 17.73 -18.63
C VAL A 338 -6.93 18.73 -18.14
N ASN A 339 -7.35 19.77 -17.40
CA ASN A 339 -6.43 20.76 -16.85
C ASN A 339 -5.64 20.23 -15.64
N LEU A 340 -6.21 19.28 -14.88
CA LEU A 340 -5.60 18.73 -13.66
C LEU A 340 -4.75 17.49 -13.91
N GLN A 341 -4.89 16.81 -15.05
CA GLN A 341 -4.25 15.50 -15.32
C GLN A 341 -2.72 15.45 -15.12
N SER A 342 -2.04 16.59 -15.23
CA SER A 342 -0.58 16.70 -15.06
C SER A 342 -0.15 17.18 -13.67
N SER A 343 -1.03 17.83 -12.91
CA SER A 343 -0.72 18.45 -11.60
C SER A 343 -1.36 17.71 -10.43
N ASP A 344 -2.61 17.27 -10.56
CA ASP A 344 -3.37 16.56 -9.55
C ASP A 344 -4.21 15.43 -10.18
N LEU A 345 -3.61 14.24 -10.22
CA LEU A 345 -4.24 13.04 -10.77
C LEU A 345 -5.46 12.58 -9.96
N ALA A 346 -5.51 12.84 -8.65
CA ALA A 346 -6.63 12.42 -7.82
C ALA A 346 -7.86 13.27 -8.14
N ALA A 347 -7.71 14.58 -8.15
CA ALA A 347 -8.79 15.50 -8.52
C ALA A 347 -9.24 15.30 -9.98
N ALA A 348 -8.30 15.08 -10.91
CA ALA A 348 -8.63 14.76 -12.29
C ALA A 348 -9.50 13.50 -12.41
N ALA A 349 -9.12 12.42 -11.72
CA ALA A 349 -9.87 11.17 -11.74
C ALA A 349 -11.26 11.29 -11.09
N GLN A 350 -11.39 12.02 -9.98
CA GLN A 350 -12.70 12.29 -9.36
C GLN A 350 -13.64 13.03 -10.31
N ASN A 351 -13.15 14.08 -10.97
CA ASN A 351 -13.94 14.82 -11.95
C ASN A 351 -14.37 13.94 -13.13
N LEU A 352 -13.52 13.02 -13.58
CA LEU A 352 -13.87 12.10 -14.66
C LEU A 352 -14.91 11.07 -14.24
N LEU A 353 -14.81 10.52 -13.03
CA LEU A 353 -15.81 9.59 -12.51
C LEU A 353 -17.17 10.29 -12.32
N ALA A 354 -17.17 11.52 -11.80
CA ALA A 354 -18.39 12.33 -11.70
C ALA A 354 -18.98 12.66 -13.09
N ALA A 355 -18.14 13.01 -14.08
CA ALA A 355 -18.60 13.23 -15.45
C ALA A 355 -19.20 11.96 -16.06
N ARG A 356 -18.58 10.79 -15.82
CA ARG A 356 -19.06 9.48 -16.25
C ARG A 356 -20.44 9.16 -15.67
N GLU A 357 -20.63 9.42 -14.38
CA GLU A 357 -21.91 9.20 -13.69
C GLU A 357 -23.03 10.05 -14.29
N LEU A 358 -22.78 11.36 -14.51
CA LEU A 358 -23.74 12.24 -15.17
C LEU A 358 -24.11 11.76 -16.57
N LEU A 359 -23.15 11.20 -17.31
CA LEU A 359 -23.36 10.71 -18.68
C LEU A 359 -24.05 9.34 -18.76
N ALA A 360 -24.14 8.59 -17.66
CA ALA A 360 -24.64 7.20 -17.66
C ALA A 360 -26.14 7.11 -18.06
N GLY A 361 -26.93 8.14 -17.77
CA GLY A 361 -28.36 8.19 -18.07
C GLY A 361 -28.74 9.00 -19.31
N ILE A 362 -27.79 9.66 -19.98
CA ILE A 362 -28.08 10.61 -21.06
C ILE A 362 -28.11 9.89 -22.43
N PRO A 363 -29.15 10.09 -23.27
CA PRO A 363 -29.16 9.59 -24.64
C PRO A 363 -27.95 10.06 -25.43
N GLY A 364 -27.35 9.18 -26.24
CA GLY A 364 -26.10 9.51 -26.95
C GLY A 364 -26.20 10.68 -27.92
N GLU A 365 -27.39 10.92 -28.49
CA GLU A 365 -27.65 12.02 -29.43
C GLU A 365 -27.96 13.36 -28.74
N THR A 366 -28.06 13.39 -27.40
CA THR A 366 -28.31 14.63 -26.66
C THR A 366 -27.20 15.63 -26.96
N THR A 367 -27.61 16.84 -27.33
CA THR A 367 -26.75 18.00 -27.54
C THR A 367 -27.09 19.06 -26.50
N ALA A 368 -26.15 19.98 -26.27
CA ALA A 368 -26.36 21.11 -25.37
C ALA A 368 -25.99 22.42 -26.06
N PRO A 369 -26.63 23.54 -25.69
CA PRO A 369 -26.18 24.87 -26.09
C PRO A 369 -24.69 25.05 -25.77
N ASP A 370 -23.96 25.67 -26.68
CA ASP A 370 -22.53 26.00 -26.54
C ASP A 370 -21.56 24.81 -26.43
N LEU A 371 -22.04 23.58 -26.69
CA LEU A 371 -21.20 22.40 -26.74
C LEU A 371 -21.00 21.91 -28.19
N ALA A 372 -19.75 21.75 -28.60
CA ALA A 372 -19.43 21.09 -29.86
C ALA A 372 -19.49 19.56 -29.68
N GLY A 373 -20.57 18.94 -30.15
CA GLY A 373 -20.75 17.47 -30.12
C GLY A 373 -22.00 17.01 -29.37
N ASN A 374 -22.07 15.71 -29.10
CA ASN A 374 -23.17 15.08 -28.38
C ASN A 374 -22.65 14.28 -27.17
N ALA A 375 -23.58 13.79 -26.35
CA ALA A 375 -23.25 13.02 -25.15
C ALA A 375 -22.44 11.75 -25.44
N ALA A 376 -22.65 11.10 -26.60
CA ALA A 376 -21.88 9.92 -26.98
C ALA A 376 -20.39 10.24 -27.17
N THR A 377 -20.07 11.32 -27.89
CA THR A 377 -18.68 11.75 -28.09
C THR A 377 -18.02 12.11 -26.76
N LEU A 378 -18.69 12.91 -25.92
CA LEU A 378 -18.13 13.27 -24.61
C LEU A 378 -17.90 12.06 -23.71
N ARG A 379 -18.82 11.08 -23.72
CA ARG A 379 -18.64 9.82 -22.98
C ARG A 379 -17.39 9.09 -23.48
N GLN A 380 -17.20 8.99 -24.79
CA GLN A 380 -16.00 8.37 -25.35
C GLN A 380 -14.71 9.10 -24.92
N ASP A 381 -14.71 10.43 -24.91
CA ASP A 381 -13.57 11.24 -24.48
C ASP A 381 -13.25 11.04 -22.99
N VAL A 382 -14.28 11.04 -22.13
CA VAL A 382 -14.17 10.75 -20.70
C VAL A 382 -13.58 9.36 -20.47
N GLU A 383 -14.11 8.33 -21.13
CA GLU A 383 -13.61 6.95 -21.02
C GLU A 383 -12.16 6.80 -21.49
N SER A 384 -11.81 7.48 -22.58
CA SER A 384 -10.46 7.50 -23.13
C SER A 384 -9.47 8.10 -22.11
N LEU A 385 -9.84 9.23 -21.51
CA LEU A 385 -8.98 9.89 -20.52
C LEU A 385 -8.89 9.10 -19.21
N ILE A 386 -10.00 8.52 -18.72
CA ILE A 386 -9.97 7.59 -17.58
C ILE A 386 -8.98 6.47 -17.88
N THR A 387 -9.07 5.82 -19.03
CA THR A 387 -8.18 4.72 -19.42
C THR A 387 -6.71 5.15 -19.44
N ALA A 388 -6.43 6.36 -19.92
CA ALA A 388 -5.07 6.90 -20.00
C ALA A 388 -4.45 7.13 -18.61
N ILE A 389 -5.21 7.64 -17.65
CA ILE A 389 -4.69 7.97 -16.31
C ILE A 389 -4.91 6.86 -15.26
N ALA A 390 -5.79 5.88 -15.56
CA ALA A 390 -6.33 4.91 -14.62
C ALA A 390 -5.28 4.27 -13.72
N ARG A 391 -4.18 3.77 -14.30
CA ARG A 391 -3.11 3.11 -13.54
C ARG A 391 -2.46 4.03 -12.51
N ASN A 392 -2.14 5.25 -12.91
CA ASN A 392 -1.44 6.20 -12.04
C ASN A 392 -2.39 6.81 -11.01
N ALA A 393 -3.61 7.15 -11.42
CA ALA A 393 -4.65 7.65 -10.51
C ALA A 393 -5.03 6.61 -9.45
N ALA A 394 -5.22 5.33 -9.84
CA ALA A 394 -5.49 4.25 -8.89
C ALA A 394 -4.36 4.08 -7.87
N GLU A 395 -3.11 4.28 -8.27
CA GLU A 395 -1.97 4.23 -7.35
C GLU A 395 -1.99 5.38 -6.33
N VAL A 396 -2.37 6.60 -6.76
CA VAL A 396 -2.53 7.74 -5.85
C VAL A 396 -3.58 7.45 -4.78
N PHE A 397 -4.77 7.00 -5.18
CA PHE A 397 -5.83 6.63 -4.22
C PHE A 397 -5.43 5.46 -3.33
N ARG A 398 -4.71 4.46 -3.87
CA ARG A 398 -4.18 3.35 -3.07
C ARG A 398 -3.23 3.84 -1.99
N VAL A 399 -2.32 4.75 -2.31
CA VAL A 399 -1.37 5.32 -1.33
C VAL A 399 -2.11 6.08 -0.23
N GLN A 400 -3.08 6.92 -0.59
CA GLN A 400 -3.91 7.64 0.38
C GLN A 400 -4.72 6.67 1.26
N GLY A 401 -5.34 5.65 0.66
CA GLY A 401 -6.09 4.61 1.38
C GLY A 401 -5.21 3.82 2.34
N MET A 402 -3.95 3.55 1.96
CA MET A 402 -3.00 2.83 2.83
C MET A 402 -2.62 3.63 4.08
N ASP A 403 -2.50 4.96 4.01
CA ASP A 403 -2.23 5.79 5.20
C ASP A 403 -3.35 5.62 6.25
N LEU A 404 -4.61 5.71 5.81
CA LEU A 404 -5.78 5.50 6.67
C LEU A 404 -5.89 4.05 7.16
N PHE A 405 -5.63 3.08 6.28
CA PHE A 405 -5.64 1.66 6.62
C PHE A 405 -4.63 1.32 7.72
N ASN A 406 -3.42 1.88 7.65
CA ASN A 406 -2.37 1.67 8.65
C ASN A 406 -2.73 2.28 10.00
N ARG A 407 -3.54 3.34 10.01
CA ARG A 407 -4.13 3.95 11.21
C ARG A 407 -5.36 3.19 11.72
N GLN A 408 -5.71 2.08 11.07
CA GLN A 408 -6.89 1.26 11.37
C GLN A 408 -8.23 1.96 11.12
N ASP A 409 -8.22 3.07 10.38
CA ASP A 409 -9.45 3.74 9.94
C ASP A 409 -9.96 3.12 8.64
N TYR A 410 -10.51 1.91 8.76
CA TYR A 410 -10.98 1.14 7.61
C TYR A 410 -12.20 1.76 6.94
N SER A 411 -13.02 2.49 7.70
CA SER A 411 -14.17 3.24 7.20
C SER A 411 -13.76 4.34 6.22
N ALA A 412 -12.72 5.11 6.57
CA ALA A 412 -12.24 6.18 5.70
C ALA A 412 -11.31 5.66 4.59
N ALA A 413 -10.60 4.55 4.81
CA ALA A 413 -9.75 3.93 3.80
C ALA A 413 -10.55 3.25 2.66
N LEU A 414 -11.69 2.64 2.99
CA LEU A 414 -12.52 1.91 2.03
C LEU A 414 -12.90 2.72 0.77
N PRO A 415 -13.48 3.93 0.85
CA PRO A 415 -13.86 4.69 -0.35
C PRO A 415 -12.68 4.97 -1.27
N LEU A 416 -11.48 5.22 -0.72
CA LEU A 416 -10.27 5.44 -1.52
C LEU A 416 -9.86 4.18 -2.29
N PHE A 417 -9.91 3.01 -1.64
CA PHE A 417 -9.65 1.74 -2.33
C PHE A 417 -10.72 1.40 -3.37
N LEU A 418 -11.99 1.73 -3.11
CA LEU A 418 -13.08 1.55 -4.08
C LEU A 418 -12.88 2.43 -5.31
N THR A 419 -12.55 3.71 -5.14
CA THR A 419 -12.21 4.60 -6.25
C THR A 419 -11.01 4.06 -7.03
N ALA A 420 -9.96 3.60 -6.35
CA ALA A 420 -8.82 2.96 -7.01
C ALA A 420 -9.23 1.70 -7.79
N TYR A 421 -10.15 0.90 -7.23
CA TYR A 421 -10.64 -0.32 -7.84
C TYR A 421 -11.49 -0.02 -9.08
N GLU A 422 -12.36 0.97 -9.02
CA GLU A 422 -13.17 1.40 -10.16
C GLU A 422 -12.31 1.88 -11.34
N LEU A 423 -11.25 2.62 -11.04
CA LEU A 423 -10.31 3.11 -12.05
C LEU A 423 -9.47 1.98 -12.65
N TYR A 424 -8.83 1.17 -11.80
CA TYR A 424 -7.99 0.08 -12.25
C TYR A 424 -7.93 -1.07 -11.23
N PRO A 425 -8.81 -2.09 -11.33
CA PRO A 425 -8.88 -3.20 -10.38
C PRO A 425 -7.57 -3.97 -10.21
N LYS A 426 -6.77 -4.02 -11.29
CA LYS A 426 -5.50 -4.77 -11.35
C LYS A 426 -4.30 -3.95 -10.87
N ALA A 427 -4.50 -2.71 -10.42
CA ALA A 427 -3.46 -1.85 -9.86
C ALA A 427 -2.70 -2.54 -8.72
N TYR A 428 -1.41 -2.19 -8.59
CA TYR A 428 -0.53 -2.73 -7.56
C TYR A 428 -0.53 -4.29 -7.53
N GLY A 429 -0.63 -4.90 -8.71
CA GLY A 429 -0.69 -6.36 -8.86
C GLY A 429 -1.88 -7.00 -8.13
N GLY A 430 -3.05 -6.36 -8.18
CA GLY A 430 -4.25 -6.84 -7.49
C GLY A 430 -4.35 -6.43 -6.03
N GLY A 431 -3.39 -5.67 -5.52
CA GLY A 431 -3.44 -5.19 -4.14
C GLY A 431 -4.59 -4.23 -3.86
N VAL A 432 -5.01 -3.42 -4.83
CA VAL A 432 -6.19 -2.56 -4.68
C VAL A 432 -7.45 -3.38 -4.39
N ALA A 433 -7.71 -4.42 -5.19
CA ALA A 433 -8.81 -5.36 -4.95
C ALA A 433 -8.67 -6.07 -3.60
N TYR A 434 -7.48 -6.55 -3.26
CA TYR A 434 -7.22 -7.20 -1.98
C TYR A 434 -7.54 -6.28 -0.78
N TYR A 435 -7.16 -5.01 -0.84
CA TYR A 435 -7.42 -4.06 0.24
C TYR A 435 -8.89 -3.63 0.32
N CYS A 436 -9.63 -3.59 -0.79
CA CYS A 436 -11.10 -3.46 -0.74
C CYS A 436 -11.71 -4.59 0.10
N GLY A 437 -11.37 -5.85 -0.24
CA GLY A 437 -11.82 -7.01 0.53
C GLY A 437 -11.38 -6.97 1.99
N ARG A 438 -10.16 -6.49 2.26
CA ARG A 438 -9.61 -6.40 3.62
C ARG A 438 -10.29 -5.33 4.47
N CYS A 439 -10.67 -4.19 3.90
CA CYS A 439 -11.47 -3.19 4.58
C CYS A 439 -12.85 -3.75 4.94
N TYR A 440 -13.58 -4.31 3.97
CA TYR A 440 -14.89 -4.92 4.23
C TYR A 440 -14.81 -6.03 5.29
N GLN A 441 -13.80 -6.90 5.21
CA GLN A 441 -13.57 -7.92 6.22
C GLN A 441 -13.32 -7.32 7.62
N LEU A 442 -12.53 -6.27 7.73
CA LEU A 442 -12.23 -5.64 9.03
C LEU A 442 -13.43 -4.88 9.60
N LEU A 443 -14.33 -4.41 8.74
CA LEU A 443 -15.61 -3.80 9.11
C LEU A 443 -16.71 -4.84 9.41
N GLY A 444 -16.44 -6.14 9.18
CA GLY A 444 -17.36 -7.24 9.46
C GLY A 444 -18.32 -7.60 8.32
N ASP A 445 -18.22 -6.93 7.17
CA ASP A 445 -19.02 -7.25 5.99
C ASP A 445 -18.33 -8.30 5.11
N TYR A 446 -18.42 -9.56 5.54
CA TYR A 446 -17.81 -10.68 4.83
C TYR A 446 -18.47 -11.02 3.50
N ALA A 447 -19.76 -10.68 3.34
CA ALA A 447 -20.48 -10.91 2.09
C ALA A 447 -19.92 -10.03 0.98
N THR A 448 -19.71 -8.74 1.28
CA THR A 448 -19.14 -7.79 0.32
C THR A 448 -17.63 -7.98 0.16
N ALA A 449 -16.91 -8.47 1.18
CA ALA A 449 -15.47 -8.75 1.08
C ALA A 449 -15.14 -9.89 0.08
N LYS A 450 -15.97 -10.94 0.04
CA LYS A 450 -15.76 -12.16 -0.74
C LYS A 450 -15.43 -11.92 -2.22
N PRO A 451 -16.24 -11.19 -3.02
CA PRO A 451 -15.99 -11.03 -4.45
C PRO A 451 -14.65 -10.36 -4.76
N TYR A 452 -14.15 -9.48 -3.87
CA TYR A 452 -12.83 -8.86 -4.06
C TYR A 452 -11.68 -9.87 -3.91
N TYR A 453 -11.76 -10.78 -2.94
CA TYR A 453 -10.76 -11.84 -2.80
C TYR A 453 -10.82 -12.86 -3.93
N GLU A 454 -12.03 -13.25 -4.36
CA GLU A 454 -12.21 -14.11 -5.53
C GLU A 454 -11.63 -13.48 -6.80
N PHE A 455 -11.83 -12.17 -6.99
CA PHE A 455 -11.22 -11.43 -8.09
C PHE A 455 -9.69 -11.53 -8.05
N VAL A 456 -9.07 -11.37 -6.86
CA VAL A 456 -7.61 -11.48 -6.70
C VAL A 456 -7.12 -12.89 -7.01
N ILE A 457 -7.81 -13.92 -6.53
CA ILE A 457 -7.46 -15.33 -6.78
C ILE A 457 -7.53 -15.64 -8.29
N ALA A 458 -8.62 -15.23 -8.94
CA ALA A 458 -8.84 -15.49 -10.36
C ALA A 458 -7.84 -14.77 -11.27
N ASN A 459 -7.50 -13.51 -10.97
CA ASN A 459 -6.67 -12.68 -11.85
C ASN A 459 -5.17 -12.73 -11.53
N PHE A 460 -4.77 -13.22 -10.35
CA PHE A 460 -3.38 -13.24 -9.89
C PHE A 460 -2.94 -14.60 -9.36
N ALA A 461 -3.48 -15.69 -9.94
CA ALA A 461 -3.12 -17.05 -9.61
C ALA A 461 -1.59 -17.28 -9.63
N GLY A 462 -1.10 -18.04 -8.65
CA GLY A 462 0.33 -18.34 -8.50
C GLY A 462 1.16 -17.22 -7.83
N ARG A 463 0.57 -16.07 -7.49
CA ARG A 463 1.22 -15.03 -6.69
C ARG A 463 0.85 -15.15 -5.21
N ASP A 464 1.75 -14.72 -4.33
CA ASP A 464 1.54 -14.71 -2.87
C ASP A 464 0.23 -14.01 -2.44
N ILE A 465 -0.19 -13.00 -3.20
CA ILE A 465 -1.43 -12.26 -2.91
C ILE A 465 -2.70 -13.09 -3.14
N ALA A 466 -2.69 -14.01 -4.11
CA ALA A 466 -3.80 -14.94 -4.32
C ALA A 466 -3.88 -15.96 -3.17
N GLY A 467 -2.73 -16.48 -2.71
CA GLY A 467 -2.68 -17.32 -1.51
C GLY A 467 -3.16 -16.58 -0.25
N SER A 468 -2.78 -15.32 -0.11
CA SER A 468 -3.24 -14.45 1.00
C SER A 468 -4.75 -14.23 0.93
N ALA A 469 -5.31 -13.97 -0.26
CA ALA A 469 -6.74 -13.80 -0.48
C ALA A 469 -7.53 -15.09 -0.17
N ALA A 470 -7.02 -16.25 -0.60
CA ALA A 470 -7.63 -17.55 -0.29
C ALA A 470 -7.67 -17.80 1.22
N ALA A 471 -6.56 -17.56 1.93
CA ALA A 471 -6.52 -17.67 3.38
C ALA A 471 -7.49 -16.69 4.09
N ARG A 472 -7.78 -15.52 3.49
CA ARG A 472 -8.79 -14.60 4.03
C ARG A 472 -10.21 -15.11 3.83
N LEU A 473 -10.52 -15.74 2.70
CA LEU A 473 -11.80 -16.40 2.47
C LEU A 473 -12.04 -17.52 3.49
N GLU A 474 -11.05 -18.38 3.71
CA GLU A 474 -11.13 -19.45 4.72
C GLU A 474 -11.36 -18.89 6.13
N GLN A 475 -10.67 -17.81 6.50
CA GLN A 475 -10.89 -17.12 7.79
C GLN A 475 -12.30 -16.56 7.97
N MET A 476 -12.98 -16.22 6.87
CA MET A 476 -14.37 -15.75 6.88
C MET A 476 -15.38 -16.90 6.76
N GLY A 477 -14.92 -18.14 6.61
CA GLY A 477 -15.76 -19.34 6.51
C GLY A 477 -16.25 -19.69 5.10
N TYR A 478 -15.53 -19.27 4.05
CA TYR A 478 -15.86 -19.58 2.65
C TYR A 478 -15.00 -20.68 2.03
#